data_AF-A0A8A3S580-F1
#
_entry.id   AF-A0A8A3S580-F1
#
_cell.length_a   1.000
_cell.length_b   1.000
_cell.length_c   1.000
_cell.angle_alpha   90.00
_cell.angle_beta   90.00
_cell.angle_gamma   90.00
#
_symmetry.space_group_name_H-M   'P 1'
#
loop_
_entity.id
_entity.type
_entity.pdbx_description
1 polymer ?
#
loop_
_entity_poly.entity_id
_entity_poly.type
_entity_poly.pdbx_seq_one_letter_code
_entity_poly.pdbx_strand_id
1 'polypeptide(L)'
;MGQKIVKRAQGFLMDPFETFRDARTDDLGAALAYFGALLAVNVVLLCLLVIGGLVTMSGAGAGAFVFGATISVITGLIGTVILFILAALLLHLFVVLLIGGNGIKETVKALAYAATPALLLGWIPLVGVLAWVWSLGLAAIGVRELHETSTGRAAVATLSLPVFALVLFFIALFVLFSNIPEGPSYLSTRYTYDLSIQTRTPIENVTFLLPAPTCGDRPAIGPEPITDAFYSDRLPENVTSALVQVDGRHYLRLTAPSMDAGEEISVSYHNYTSLSRKFGPEVVPQLIDTLHPFDNESLFAPTQGPPGEVKTRGNNPGFSYSYTIPVYAHYENGTRVEIASEIKGVNSWSEFFDAWMNNQYSDRYHLVISGEPEGWMYAGGTMTAGSGIYREWQVGSLPAEDV
;
A
#
# COMPACT_ATOMS: atom_id res chain seq x y z
N MET A 1 54.62 12.73 9.58
CA MET A 1 53.66 11.62 9.76
C MET A 1 52.88 11.30 8.48
N GLY A 2 52.33 12.31 7.78
CA GLY A 2 51.53 12.11 6.56
C GLY A 2 52.20 11.34 5.41
N GLN A 3 53.44 11.65 5.03
CA GLN A 3 54.13 10.94 3.93
C GLN A 3 54.29 9.44 4.17
N LYS A 4 54.48 9.01 5.43
CA LYS A 4 54.57 7.58 5.78
C LYS A 4 53.22 6.87 5.58
N ILE A 5 52.13 7.52 5.96
CA ILE A 5 50.76 6.99 5.80
C ILE A 5 50.40 6.88 4.32
N VAL A 6 50.70 7.92 3.53
CA VAL A 6 50.44 7.91 2.08
C VAL A 6 51.21 6.81 1.37
N LYS A 7 52.52 6.67 1.64
CA LYS A 7 53.34 5.60 1.05
C LYS A 7 52.79 4.22 1.42
N ARG A 8 52.31 4.06 2.66
CA ARG A 8 51.73 2.81 3.14
C ARG A 8 50.37 2.49 2.52
N ALA A 9 49.50 3.49 2.36
CA ALA A 9 48.24 3.33 1.63
C ALA A 9 48.47 2.97 0.16
N GLN A 10 49.43 3.62 -0.50
CA GLN A 10 49.83 3.26 -1.86
C GLN A 10 50.35 1.82 -1.93
N GLY A 11 51.16 1.40 -0.96
CA GLY A 11 51.64 0.02 -0.83
C GLY A 11 50.49 -0.98 -0.76
N PHE A 12 49.53 -0.78 0.16
CA PHE A 12 48.37 -1.68 0.26
C PHE A 12 47.47 -1.68 -0.98
N LEU A 13 47.42 -0.59 -1.74
CA LEU A 13 46.62 -0.52 -2.97
C LEU A 13 47.31 -1.18 -4.17
N MET A 14 48.64 -1.09 -4.27
CA MET A 14 49.39 -1.45 -5.48
C MET A 14 50.28 -2.69 -5.32
N ASP A 15 50.86 -2.90 -4.14
CA ASP A 15 51.73 -4.04 -3.81
C ASP A 15 51.38 -4.62 -2.44
N PRO A 16 50.18 -5.22 -2.30
CA PRO A 16 49.65 -5.62 -1.00
C PRO A 16 50.44 -6.76 -0.36
N PHE A 17 51.01 -7.69 -1.14
CA PHE A 17 51.72 -8.85 -0.58
C PHE A 17 52.99 -8.43 0.17
N GLU A 18 53.85 -7.63 -0.47
CA GLU A 18 55.07 -7.13 0.18
C GLU A 18 54.71 -6.18 1.32
N THR A 19 53.71 -5.31 1.14
CA THR A 19 53.30 -4.36 2.18
C THR A 19 52.76 -5.08 3.43
N PHE A 20 52.00 -6.18 3.29
CA PHE A 20 51.56 -6.98 4.43
C PHE A 20 52.69 -7.78 5.08
N ARG A 21 53.67 -8.24 4.30
CA ARG A 21 54.86 -8.92 4.83
C ARG A 21 55.71 -7.97 5.68
N ASP A 22 55.95 -6.75 5.20
CA ASP A 22 56.61 -5.68 5.95
C ASP A 22 55.83 -5.34 7.23
N ALA A 23 54.49 -5.34 7.16
CA ALA A 23 53.61 -5.07 8.29
C ALA A 23 53.61 -6.16 9.38
N ARG A 24 54.29 -7.30 9.20
CA ARG A 24 54.43 -8.31 10.26
C ARG A 24 55.13 -7.73 11.49
N THR A 25 56.14 -6.89 11.29
CA THR A 25 56.92 -6.27 12.39
C THR A 25 56.20 -5.12 13.09
N ASP A 26 55.07 -4.65 12.55
CA ASP A 26 54.27 -3.62 13.20
C ASP A 26 53.60 -4.16 14.46
N ASP A 27 53.60 -3.35 15.50
CA ASP A 27 52.74 -3.57 16.65
C ASP A 27 51.27 -3.19 16.35
N LEU A 28 50.38 -3.59 17.24
CA LEU A 28 48.95 -3.29 17.12
C LEU A 28 48.67 -1.77 17.15
N GLY A 29 49.46 -1.01 17.91
CA GLY A 29 49.28 0.44 18.05
C GLY A 29 49.53 1.17 16.73
N ALA A 30 50.55 0.75 15.98
CA ALA A 30 50.88 1.29 14.67
C ALA A 30 49.76 1.04 13.65
N ALA A 31 49.18 -0.17 13.65
CA ALA A 31 48.06 -0.50 12.77
C ALA A 31 46.78 0.28 13.11
N LEU A 32 46.46 0.43 14.41
CA LEU A 32 45.31 1.23 14.84
C LEU A 32 45.51 2.73 14.59
N ALA A 33 46.73 3.25 14.78
CA ALA A 33 47.06 4.63 14.44
C ALA A 33 46.93 4.88 12.93
N TYR A 34 47.34 3.91 12.10
CA TYR A 34 47.14 3.95 10.65
C TYR A 34 45.65 3.96 10.27
N PHE A 35 44.86 3.04 10.83
CA PHE A 35 43.41 2.98 10.61
C PHE A 35 42.72 4.28 11.04
N GLY A 36 43.03 4.78 12.25
CA GLY A 36 42.48 6.03 12.76
C GLY A 36 42.85 7.23 11.88
N ALA A 37 44.05 7.26 11.32
CA ALA A 37 44.45 8.31 10.38
C ALA A 37 43.65 8.25 9.06
N LEU A 38 43.43 7.06 8.50
CA LEU A 38 42.59 6.89 7.31
C LEU A 38 41.12 7.22 7.59
N LEU A 39 40.62 6.86 8.77
CA LEU A 39 39.27 7.21 9.20
C LEU A 39 39.11 8.73 9.34
N ALA A 40 40.12 9.43 9.89
CA ALA A 40 40.12 10.89 9.94
C ALA A 40 40.10 11.51 8.52
N VAL A 41 40.87 10.94 7.58
CA VAL A 41 40.80 11.34 6.17
C VAL A 41 39.41 11.11 5.59
N ASN A 42 38.80 9.95 5.83
CA ASN A 42 37.44 9.66 5.39
C ASN A 42 36.43 10.69 5.92
N VAL A 43 36.49 11.02 7.21
CA VAL A 43 35.62 12.06 7.81
C VAL A 43 35.81 13.40 7.13
N VAL A 44 37.05 13.81 6.84
CA VAL A 44 37.32 15.06 6.10
C VAL A 44 36.69 15.01 4.70
N LEU A 45 36.81 13.90 3.97
CA LEU A 45 36.21 13.73 2.65
C LEU A 45 34.68 13.84 2.72
N LEU A 46 34.05 13.21 3.72
CA LEU A 46 32.61 13.31 3.93
C LEU A 46 32.17 14.74 4.29
N CYS A 47 32.91 15.43 5.17
CA CYS A 47 32.64 16.83 5.48
C CYS A 47 32.73 17.74 4.25
N LEU A 48 33.71 17.53 3.37
CA LEU A 48 33.83 18.27 2.12
C LEU A 48 32.64 18.02 1.18
N LEU A 49 32.13 16.78 1.13
CA LEU A 49 30.92 16.45 0.38
C LEU A 49 29.69 17.21 0.92
N VAL A 50 29.54 17.28 2.25
CA VAL A 50 28.47 18.06 2.90
C VAL A 50 28.57 19.55 2.56
N ILE A 51 29.78 20.12 2.63
CA ILE A 51 30.03 21.53 2.27
C ILE A 51 29.69 21.77 0.79
N GLY A 52 30.11 20.87 -0.09
CA GLY A 52 29.78 20.94 -1.53
C GLY A 52 28.27 20.94 -1.77
N GLY A 53 27.53 20.05 -1.10
CA GLY A 53 26.07 20.02 -1.14
C GLY A 53 25.44 21.32 -0.64
N LEU A 54 25.94 21.87 0.48
CA LEU A 54 25.44 23.12 1.05
C LEU A 54 25.57 24.32 0.10
N VAL A 55 26.69 24.42 -0.63
CA VAL A 55 26.92 25.50 -1.61
C VAL A 55 25.87 25.49 -2.74
N THR A 56 25.25 24.36 -3.02
CA THR A 56 24.22 24.22 -4.05
C THR A 56 22.79 24.51 -3.57
N MET A 57 22.61 24.76 -2.26
CA MET A 57 21.28 24.92 -1.64
C MET A 57 21.06 26.33 -1.09
N SER A 58 19.82 26.83 -1.17
CA SER A 58 19.42 28.13 -0.60
C SER A 58 18.11 28.03 0.19
N GLY A 59 17.93 28.90 1.19
CA GLY A 59 16.69 29.00 1.99
C GLY A 59 16.59 27.99 3.13
N ALA A 60 15.39 27.81 3.68
CA ALA A 60 15.14 26.98 4.87
C ALA A 60 15.59 25.51 4.73
N GLY A 61 15.70 24.98 3.51
CA GLY A 61 16.21 23.64 3.25
C GLY A 61 17.69 23.44 3.58
N ALA A 62 18.49 24.51 3.61
CA ALA A 62 19.92 24.44 3.94
C ALA A 62 20.15 24.03 5.41
N GLY A 63 19.34 24.54 6.35
CA GLY A 63 19.44 24.20 7.77
C GLY A 63 19.12 22.74 8.05
N ALA A 64 18.03 22.23 7.46
CA ALA A 64 17.63 20.83 7.59
C ALA A 64 18.67 19.87 6.95
N PHE A 65 19.23 20.26 5.79
CA PHE A 65 20.28 19.50 5.14
C PHE A 65 21.55 19.40 6.00
N VAL A 66 22.06 20.52 6.53
CA VAL A 66 23.25 20.51 7.39
C VAL A 66 23.02 19.65 8.63
N PHE A 67 21.85 19.75 9.25
CA PHE A 67 21.50 18.93 10.41
C PHE A 67 21.53 17.43 10.07
N GLY A 68 20.80 17.01 9.03
CA GLY A 68 20.74 15.61 8.61
C GLY A 68 22.10 15.06 8.16
N ALA A 69 22.87 15.87 7.43
CA ALA A 69 24.22 15.52 6.98
C ALA A 69 25.20 15.36 8.16
N THR A 70 25.14 16.26 9.14
CA THR A 70 25.98 16.17 10.35
C THR A 70 25.67 14.91 11.15
N ILE A 71 24.39 14.60 11.35
CA ILE A 71 23.97 13.34 11.99
C ILE A 71 24.49 12.14 11.19
N SER A 72 24.36 12.17 9.86
CA SER A 72 24.84 11.08 8.99
C SER A 72 26.35 10.84 9.10
N VAL A 73 27.16 11.91 9.16
CA VAL A 73 28.62 11.82 9.35
C VAL A 73 28.96 11.24 10.72
N ILE A 74 28.31 11.71 11.79
CA ILE A 74 28.53 11.22 13.16
C ILE A 74 28.14 9.73 13.27
N THR A 75 26.94 9.37 12.80
CA THR A 75 26.46 7.99 12.80
C THR A 75 27.33 7.10 11.93
N GLY A 76 27.80 7.59 10.77
CA GLY A 76 28.73 6.86 9.90
C GLY A 76 30.09 6.60 10.56
N LEU A 77 30.63 7.58 11.28
CA LEU A 77 31.87 7.44 12.05
C LEU A 77 31.72 6.38 13.15
N ILE A 78 30.68 6.51 13.98
CA ILE A 78 30.40 5.56 15.06
C ILE A 78 30.15 4.16 14.49
N GLY A 79 29.34 4.06 13.44
CA GLY A 79 29.03 2.81 12.75
C GLY A 79 30.27 2.14 12.18
N THR A 80 31.21 2.90 11.60
CA THR A 80 32.47 2.36 11.07
C THR A 80 33.35 1.76 12.16
N VAL A 81 33.46 2.43 13.32
CA VAL A 81 34.23 1.91 14.46
C VAL A 81 33.58 0.64 15.04
N ILE A 82 32.26 0.65 15.21
CA ILE A 82 31.51 -0.53 15.69
C ILE A 82 31.68 -1.70 14.71
N LEU A 83 31.48 -1.46 13.40
CA LEU A 83 31.61 -2.48 12.37
C LEU A 83 33.02 -3.03 12.31
N PHE A 84 34.05 -2.20 12.43
CA PHE A 84 35.45 -2.65 12.49
C PHE A 84 35.68 -3.63 13.66
N ILE A 85 35.18 -3.30 14.85
CA ILE A 85 35.31 -4.17 16.02
C ILE A 85 34.56 -5.49 15.81
N LEU A 86 33.30 -5.43 15.36
CA LEU A 86 32.49 -6.62 15.11
C LEU A 86 33.10 -7.51 14.01
N ALA A 87 33.58 -6.91 12.92
CA ALA A 87 34.26 -7.63 11.84
C ALA A 87 35.56 -8.27 12.33
N ALA A 88 36.33 -7.61 13.19
CA ALA A 88 37.54 -8.18 13.77
C ALA A 88 37.26 -9.37 14.67
N LEU A 89 36.24 -9.29 15.54
CA LEU A 89 35.84 -10.39 16.40
C LEU A 89 35.31 -11.58 15.58
N LEU A 90 34.44 -11.30 14.60
CA LEU A 90 33.87 -12.32 13.73
C LEU A 90 34.94 -13.00 12.87
N LEU A 91 35.81 -12.22 12.21
CA LEU A 91 36.90 -12.77 11.43
C LEU A 91 37.85 -13.58 12.33
N HIS A 92 38.16 -13.09 13.53
CA HIS A 92 39.06 -13.80 14.44
C HIS A 92 38.49 -15.15 14.87
N LEU A 93 37.18 -15.23 15.14
CA LEU A 93 36.49 -16.49 15.41
C LEU A 93 36.74 -17.50 14.27
N PHE A 94 36.52 -17.12 13.01
CA PHE A 94 36.75 -18.01 11.88
C PHE A 94 38.23 -18.30 11.62
N VAL A 95 39.13 -17.37 11.91
CA VAL A 95 40.58 -17.62 11.86
C VAL A 95 40.97 -18.67 12.91
N VAL A 96 40.47 -18.59 14.13
CA VAL A 96 40.74 -19.60 15.17
C VAL A 96 40.17 -20.95 14.77
N LEU A 97 38.93 -21.00 14.29
CA LEU A 97 38.26 -22.26 13.92
C LEU A 97 38.87 -22.94 12.69
N LEU A 98 39.30 -22.19 11.68
CA LEU A 98 39.72 -22.74 10.38
C LEU A 98 41.24 -22.81 10.20
N ILE A 99 41.99 -21.97 10.93
CA ILE A 99 43.44 -21.79 10.74
C ILE A 99 44.23 -22.07 12.03
N GLY A 100 43.70 -21.72 13.21
CA GLY A 100 44.46 -21.75 14.47
C GLY A 100 45.57 -20.69 14.53
N GLY A 101 45.34 -19.52 13.91
CA GLY A 101 46.36 -18.52 13.62
C GLY A 101 46.99 -17.79 14.81
N ASN A 102 47.90 -16.86 14.50
CA ASN A 102 48.80 -16.13 15.42
C ASN A 102 48.15 -15.14 16.44
N GLY A 103 46.86 -15.28 16.76
CA GLY A 103 46.15 -14.47 17.76
C GLY A 103 45.48 -13.20 17.23
N ILE A 104 44.61 -12.60 18.06
CA ILE A 104 43.68 -11.53 17.61
C ILE A 104 44.36 -10.25 17.13
N LYS A 105 45.56 -9.95 17.64
CA LYS A 105 46.34 -8.77 17.24
C LYS A 105 46.60 -8.77 15.73
N GLU A 106 46.96 -9.92 15.17
CA GLU A 106 47.21 -10.08 13.74
C GLU A 106 45.94 -9.97 12.91
N THR A 107 44.79 -10.45 13.42
CA THR A 107 43.49 -10.27 12.76
C THR A 107 43.08 -8.80 12.71
N VAL A 108 43.27 -8.07 13.81
CA VAL A 108 42.97 -6.64 13.89
C VAL A 108 43.89 -5.84 12.96
N LYS A 109 45.20 -6.17 12.92
CA LYS A 109 46.14 -5.59 11.95
C LYS A 109 45.70 -5.84 10.51
N ALA A 110 45.33 -7.09 10.18
CA ALA A 110 44.88 -7.46 8.83
C ALA A 110 43.71 -6.57 8.38
N LEU A 111 42.68 -6.42 9.22
CA LEU A 111 41.52 -5.58 8.89
C LEU A 111 41.85 -4.09 8.89
N ALA A 112 42.66 -3.60 9.81
CA ALA A 112 43.04 -2.19 9.91
C ALA A 112 43.71 -1.70 8.62
N TYR A 113 44.60 -2.51 8.05
CA TYR A 113 45.26 -2.21 6.79
C TYR A 113 44.38 -2.51 5.57
N ALA A 114 43.58 -3.58 5.63
CA ALA A 114 42.68 -3.96 4.54
C ALA A 114 41.54 -2.95 4.32
N ALA A 115 41.16 -2.18 5.34
CA ALA A 115 40.14 -1.14 5.23
C ALA A 115 40.55 0.05 4.34
N THR A 116 41.81 0.13 3.91
CA THR A 116 42.37 1.24 3.11
C THR A 116 41.51 1.65 1.91
N PRO A 117 41.11 0.74 1.02
CA PRO A 117 40.30 1.10 -0.15
C PRO A 117 38.92 1.62 0.26
N ALA A 118 38.23 0.93 1.17
CA ALA A 118 36.89 1.31 1.63
C ALA A 118 36.89 2.68 2.34
N LEU A 119 37.89 2.98 3.18
CA LEU A 119 37.96 4.29 3.86
C LEU A 119 38.29 5.44 2.89
N LEU A 120 39.10 5.19 1.85
CA LEU A 120 39.47 6.25 0.91
C LEU A 120 38.44 6.48 -0.20
N LEU A 121 37.83 5.40 -0.69
CA LEU A 121 37.03 5.39 -1.93
C LEU A 121 35.58 4.92 -1.72
N GLY A 122 35.24 4.44 -0.53
CA GLY A 122 33.93 3.87 -0.21
C GLY A 122 32.76 4.86 -0.33
N TRP A 123 33.04 6.16 -0.23
CA TRP A 123 32.04 7.22 -0.32
C TRP A 123 31.59 7.52 -1.77
N ILE A 124 32.35 7.07 -2.77
CA ILE A 124 32.06 7.33 -4.18
C ILE A 124 31.00 6.32 -4.66
N PRO A 125 29.86 6.73 -5.22
CA PRO A 125 28.87 5.80 -5.76
C PRO A 125 29.48 4.84 -6.79
N LEU A 126 29.07 3.57 -6.76
CA LEU A 126 29.58 2.45 -7.58
C LEU A 126 31.06 2.07 -7.32
N VAL A 127 31.98 3.04 -7.29
CA VAL A 127 33.40 2.82 -6.97
C VAL A 127 33.54 2.28 -5.53
N GLY A 128 32.69 2.72 -4.61
CA GLY A 128 32.67 2.23 -3.24
C GLY A 128 32.39 0.73 -3.14
N VAL A 129 31.60 0.15 -4.05
CA VAL A 129 31.37 -1.30 -4.12
C VAL A 129 32.67 -2.02 -4.49
N LEU A 130 33.38 -1.51 -5.50
CA LEU A 130 34.68 -2.06 -5.90
C LEU A 130 35.73 -1.91 -4.78
N ALA A 131 35.72 -0.78 -4.06
CA ALA A 131 36.58 -0.55 -2.92
C ALA A 131 36.31 -1.53 -1.78
N TRP A 132 35.04 -1.86 -1.50
CA TRP A 132 34.66 -2.87 -0.51
C TRP A 132 35.12 -4.27 -0.91
N VAL A 133 34.89 -4.67 -2.17
CA VAL A 133 35.37 -5.96 -2.69
C VAL A 133 36.90 -6.04 -2.62
N TRP A 134 37.60 -4.97 -2.97
CA TRP A 134 39.06 -4.93 -2.85
C TRP A 134 39.53 -5.01 -1.39
N SER A 135 38.82 -4.35 -0.48
CA SER A 135 39.11 -4.43 0.96
C SER A 135 38.95 -5.87 1.50
N LEU A 136 37.97 -6.63 0.99
CA LEU A 136 37.85 -8.06 1.30
C LEU A 136 39.02 -8.87 0.74
N GLY A 137 39.47 -8.58 -0.49
CA GLY A 137 40.67 -9.19 -1.07
C GLY A 137 41.92 -8.92 -0.22
N LEU A 138 42.11 -7.66 0.20
CA LEU A 138 43.20 -7.28 1.10
C LEU A 138 43.09 -7.94 2.47
N ALA A 139 41.89 -8.13 3.01
CA ALA A 139 41.70 -8.82 4.28
C ALA A 139 42.13 -10.29 4.17
N ALA A 140 41.85 -10.96 3.04
CA ALA A 140 42.32 -12.32 2.78
C ALA A 140 43.85 -12.38 2.65
N ILE A 141 44.46 -11.41 1.95
CA ILE A 141 45.93 -11.31 1.85
C ILE A 141 46.55 -11.04 3.24
N GLY A 142 45.99 -10.10 4.00
CA GLY A 142 46.45 -9.77 5.35
C GLY A 142 46.33 -10.95 6.30
N VAL A 143 45.23 -11.70 6.26
CA VAL A 143 45.07 -12.94 7.04
C VAL A 143 46.12 -13.97 6.64
N ARG A 144 46.33 -14.18 5.33
CA ARG A 144 47.34 -15.11 4.82
C ARG A 144 48.74 -14.77 5.33
N GLU A 145 49.15 -13.51 5.20
CA GLU A 145 50.50 -13.08 5.51
C GLU A 145 50.74 -12.94 7.02
N LEU A 146 49.79 -12.39 7.78
CA LEU A 146 49.97 -12.15 9.22
C LEU A 146 49.70 -13.39 10.09
N HIS A 147 48.83 -14.29 9.64
CA HIS A 147 48.61 -15.59 10.30
C HIS A 147 49.40 -16.74 9.65
N GLU A 148 50.28 -16.44 8.69
CA GLU A 148 51.19 -17.41 8.06
C GLU A 148 50.50 -18.69 7.57
N THR A 149 49.39 -18.50 6.86
CA THR A 149 48.55 -19.61 6.39
C THR A 149 48.48 -19.67 4.86
N SER A 150 47.83 -20.71 4.33
CA SER A 150 47.58 -20.85 2.90
C SER A 150 46.53 -19.85 2.40
N THR A 151 46.63 -19.42 1.14
CA THR A 151 45.66 -18.53 0.48
C THR A 151 44.22 -19.06 0.57
N GLY A 152 44.01 -20.37 0.36
CA GLY A 152 42.67 -20.95 0.40
C GLY A 152 42.01 -20.83 1.77
N ARG A 153 42.73 -21.16 2.84
CA ARG A 153 42.21 -21.03 4.22
C ARG A 153 41.94 -19.57 4.59
N ALA A 154 42.83 -18.65 4.23
CA ALA A 154 42.64 -17.23 4.47
C ALA A 154 41.39 -16.70 3.73
N ALA A 155 41.22 -17.06 2.46
CA ALA A 155 40.05 -16.67 1.67
C ALA A 155 38.74 -17.18 2.29
N VAL A 156 38.67 -18.45 2.71
CA VAL A 156 37.49 -19.02 3.37
C VAL A 156 37.19 -18.29 4.68
N ALA A 157 38.21 -18.04 5.51
CA ALA A 157 38.02 -17.28 6.76
C ALA A 157 37.49 -15.87 6.50
N THR A 158 38.01 -15.16 5.49
CA THR A 158 37.54 -13.81 5.14
C THR A 158 36.14 -13.79 4.52
N LEU A 159 35.77 -14.78 3.72
CA LEU A 159 34.42 -14.90 3.12
C LEU A 159 33.32 -15.10 4.17
N SER A 160 33.66 -15.48 5.41
CA SER A 160 32.69 -15.54 6.51
C SER A 160 32.02 -14.18 6.79
N LEU A 161 32.72 -13.06 6.55
CA LEU A 161 32.18 -11.71 6.78
C LEU A 161 30.96 -11.41 5.89
N PRO A 162 31.05 -11.45 4.54
CA PRO A 162 29.89 -11.22 3.68
C PRO A 162 28.81 -12.31 3.82
N VAL A 163 29.18 -13.56 4.07
CA VAL A 163 28.20 -14.65 4.28
C VAL A 163 27.37 -14.38 5.54
N PHE A 164 28.00 -14.00 6.65
CA PHE A 164 27.29 -13.67 7.88
C PHE A 164 26.37 -12.46 7.71
N ALA A 165 26.84 -11.42 7.00
CA ALA A 165 26.00 -10.27 6.66
C ALA A 165 24.78 -10.67 5.81
N LEU A 166 24.95 -11.58 4.84
CA LEU A 166 23.86 -12.10 4.01
C LEU A 166 22.84 -12.90 4.84
N VAL A 167 23.30 -13.73 5.78
CA VAL A 167 22.43 -14.48 6.69
C VAL A 167 21.60 -13.52 7.55
N LEU A 168 22.22 -12.49 8.14
CA LEU A 168 21.50 -11.48 8.92
C LEU A 168 20.48 -10.72 8.07
N PHE A 169 20.80 -10.42 6.81
CA PHE A 169 19.87 -9.80 5.88
C PHE A 169 18.62 -10.67 5.65
N PHE A 170 18.79 -11.97 5.40
CA PHE A 170 17.65 -12.87 5.22
C PHE A 170 16.85 -13.10 6.52
N ILE A 171 17.50 -13.10 7.69
CA ILE A 171 16.79 -13.16 8.97
C ILE A 171 15.95 -11.89 9.17
N ALA A 172 16.51 -10.71 8.91
CA ALA A 172 15.77 -9.45 9.00
C ALA A 172 14.60 -9.42 8.02
N LEU A 173 14.80 -9.92 6.80
CA LEU A 173 13.75 -10.09 5.79
C LEU A 173 12.64 -11.00 6.32
N PHE A 174 13.01 -12.18 6.81
CA PHE A 174 12.05 -13.13 7.38
C PHE A 174 11.25 -12.51 8.52
N VAL A 175 11.89 -11.84 9.47
CA VAL A 175 11.22 -11.15 10.59
C VAL A 175 10.30 -10.04 10.10
N LEU A 176 10.70 -9.29 9.08
CA LEU A 176 9.88 -8.24 8.49
C LEU A 176 8.60 -8.83 7.86
N PHE A 177 8.73 -9.95 7.14
CA PHE A 177 7.60 -10.59 6.45
C PHE A 177 6.78 -11.53 7.33
N SER A 178 7.32 -12.04 8.44
CA SER A 178 6.60 -12.94 9.36
C SER A 178 5.59 -12.22 10.26
N ASN A 179 5.62 -10.88 10.28
CA ASN A 179 4.71 -10.05 11.10
C ASN A 179 3.59 -9.41 10.26
N ILE A 180 3.33 -9.88 9.05
CA ILE A 180 2.21 -9.40 8.23
C ILE A 180 0.92 -9.98 8.81
N PRO A 181 -0.04 -9.16 9.28
CA PRO A 181 -1.34 -9.67 9.74
C PRO A 181 -2.03 -10.43 8.61
N GLU A 182 -2.49 -11.65 8.89
CA GLU A 182 -3.17 -12.52 7.91
C GLU A 182 -4.58 -12.02 7.52
N GLY A 183 -5.12 -11.03 8.23
CA GLY A 183 -6.45 -10.46 8.01
C GLY A 183 -6.46 -8.98 7.66
N PRO A 184 -7.58 -8.44 7.18
CA PRO A 184 -7.71 -7.04 6.84
C PRO A 184 -7.46 -6.14 8.06
N SER A 185 -6.65 -5.10 7.88
CA SER A 185 -6.30 -4.12 8.91
C SER A 185 -7.38 -3.04 9.09
N TYR A 186 -8.22 -2.88 8.09
CA TYR A 186 -9.36 -1.98 8.03
C TYR A 186 -10.46 -2.66 7.25
N LEU A 187 -11.69 -2.62 7.76
CA LEU A 187 -12.86 -3.18 7.10
C LEU A 187 -14.05 -2.24 7.30
N SER A 188 -14.82 -2.03 6.25
CA SER A 188 -15.94 -1.11 6.27
C SER A 188 -17.00 -1.50 5.27
N THR A 189 -18.23 -1.09 5.57
CA THR A 189 -19.37 -1.22 4.66
C THR A 189 -19.93 0.14 4.34
N ARG A 190 -20.49 0.27 3.14
CA ARG A 190 -21.15 1.48 2.69
C ARG A 190 -22.39 1.14 1.90
N TYR A 191 -23.53 1.70 2.31
CA TYR A 191 -24.71 1.81 1.48
C TYR A 191 -24.79 3.22 0.89
N THR A 192 -25.09 3.30 -0.39
CA THR A 192 -25.40 4.55 -1.09
C THR A 192 -26.76 4.41 -1.75
N TYR A 193 -27.59 5.44 -1.64
CA TYR A 193 -28.81 5.60 -2.43
C TYR A 193 -28.83 7.01 -3.00
N ASP A 194 -28.97 7.09 -4.32
CA ASP A 194 -29.07 8.34 -5.04
C ASP A 194 -30.35 8.32 -5.90
N LEU A 195 -31.09 9.41 -5.88
CA LEU A 195 -32.20 9.70 -6.79
C LEU A 195 -31.96 11.09 -7.37
N SER A 196 -32.11 11.22 -8.67
CA SER A 196 -31.98 12.47 -9.41
C SER A 196 -33.13 12.61 -10.39
N ILE A 197 -33.74 13.80 -10.39
CA ILE A 197 -34.76 14.22 -11.34
C ILE A 197 -34.33 15.57 -11.90
N GLN A 198 -34.14 15.62 -13.21
CA GLN A 198 -33.70 16.82 -13.92
C GLN A 198 -34.67 17.16 -15.04
N THR A 199 -35.00 18.45 -15.15
CA THR A 199 -35.86 18.97 -16.22
C THR A 199 -35.05 19.95 -17.08
N ARG A 200 -35.30 19.96 -18.39
CA ARG A 200 -34.68 20.96 -19.30
C ARG A 200 -35.56 22.17 -19.56
N THR A 201 -36.85 22.03 -19.29
CA THR A 201 -37.87 23.05 -19.44
C THR A 201 -38.70 23.07 -18.17
N PRO A 202 -39.25 24.22 -17.75
CA PRO A 202 -40.15 24.26 -16.62
C PRO A 202 -41.33 23.32 -16.88
N ILE A 203 -41.74 22.59 -15.85
CA ILE A 203 -42.90 21.69 -15.91
C ILE A 203 -43.88 22.05 -14.81
N GLU A 204 -45.16 21.82 -15.06
CA GLU A 204 -46.26 22.14 -14.14
C GLU A 204 -47.10 20.89 -13.83
N ASN A 205 -47.87 20.93 -12.74
CA ASN A 205 -48.79 19.87 -12.33
C ASN A 205 -48.11 18.50 -12.21
N VAL A 206 -46.93 18.48 -11.58
CA VAL A 206 -46.05 17.31 -11.58
C VAL A 206 -46.57 16.25 -10.63
N THR A 207 -46.67 15.02 -11.12
CA THR A 207 -46.87 13.79 -10.33
C THR A 207 -45.96 12.68 -10.83
N PHE A 208 -45.07 12.19 -9.97
CA PHE A 208 -44.24 11.02 -10.24
C PHE A 208 -44.52 9.90 -9.25
N LEU A 209 -44.56 8.65 -9.71
CA LEU A 209 -44.41 7.45 -8.85
C LEU A 209 -43.11 6.76 -9.24
N LEU A 210 -42.11 6.87 -8.36
CA LEU A 210 -40.76 6.37 -8.57
C LEU A 210 -40.52 5.11 -7.74
N PRO A 211 -39.99 4.02 -8.29
CA PRO A 211 -39.68 2.82 -7.51
C PRO A 211 -38.81 3.14 -6.30
N ALA A 212 -39.28 2.78 -5.11
CA ALA A 212 -38.50 2.89 -3.88
C ALA A 212 -37.67 1.60 -3.69
N PRO A 213 -36.43 1.69 -3.17
CA PRO A 213 -35.65 0.49 -2.91
C PRO A 213 -36.23 -0.26 -1.70
N THR A 214 -36.24 -1.58 -1.80
CA THR A 214 -36.79 -2.48 -0.79
C THR A 214 -35.82 -3.62 -0.50
N CYS A 215 -35.72 -4.01 0.77
CA CYS A 215 -35.10 -5.27 1.19
C CYS A 215 -36.24 -6.25 1.48
N GLY A 216 -36.39 -7.27 0.62
CA GLY A 216 -37.63 -8.03 0.52
C GLY A 216 -38.81 -7.09 0.21
N ASP A 217 -39.87 -7.17 1.01
CA ASP A 217 -41.06 -6.30 0.88
C ASP A 217 -40.96 -4.99 1.68
N ARG A 218 -39.85 -4.76 2.39
CA ARG A 218 -39.72 -3.60 3.31
C ARG A 218 -38.96 -2.46 2.63
N PRO A 219 -39.52 -1.24 2.54
CA PRO A 219 -38.78 -0.05 2.10
C PRO A 219 -37.58 0.22 3.01
N ALA A 220 -36.37 0.06 2.49
CA ALA A 220 -35.14 0.13 3.28
C ALA A 220 -33.90 0.34 2.40
N ILE A 221 -32.86 0.92 2.97
CA ILE A 221 -31.49 0.98 2.42
C ILE A 221 -30.57 0.29 3.42
N GLY A 222 -30.25 -0.97 3.14
CA GLY A 222 -29.54 -1.84 4.09
C GLY A 222 -30.32 -1.94 5.40
N PRO A 223 -29.70 -1.63 6.56
CA PRO A 223 -30.38 -1.69 7.86
C PRO A 223 -31.39 -0.55 8.08
N GLU A 224 -31.28 0.56 7.35
CA GLU A 224 -32.08 1.77 7.60
C GLU A 224 -33.46 1.67 6.92
N PRO A 225 -34.57 1.78 7.66
CA PRO A 225 -35.90 1.83 7.06
C PRO A 225 -36.15 3.15 6.32
N ILE A 226 -36.76 3.08 5.14
CA ILE A 226 -37.24 4.28 4.44
C ILE A 226 -38.66 4.58 4.93
N THR A 227 -38.85 5.80 5.43
CA THR A 227 -40.15 6.33 5.88
C THR A 227 -40.54 7.57 5.07
N ASP A 228 -41.75 8.10 5.23
CA ASP A 228 -42.12 9.38 4.61
C ASP A 228 -41.15 10.50 5.01
N ALA A 229 -40.74 10.52 6.28
CA ALA A 229 -39.78 11.50 6.81
C ALA A 229 -38.41 11.41 6.13
N PHE A 230 -37.99 10.22 5.68
CA PHE A 230 -36.72 10.04 4.97
C PHE A 230 -36.64 10.94 3.73
N TYR A 231 -37.75 11.04 2.98
CA TYR A 231 -37.82 11.85 1.77
C TYR A 231 -38.18 13.30 2.05
N SER A 232 -39.18 13.57 2.92
CA SER A 232 -39.61 14.95 3.19
C SER A 232 -38.48 15.81 3.75
N ASP A 233 -37.57 15.22 4.54
CA ASP A 233 -36.45 15.95 5.14
C ASP A 233 -35.31 16.24 4.14
N ARG A 234 -35.34 15.63 2.95
CA ARG A 234 -34.29 15.70 1.92
C ARG A 234 -34.74 16.37 0.63
N LEU A 235 -36.03 16.65 0.50
CA LEU A 235 -36.62 17.25 -0.70
C LEU A 235 -36.94 18.73 -0.46
N PRO A 236 -37.00 19.53 -1.54
CA PRO A 236 -37.41 20.93 -1.46
C PRO A 236 -38.82 21.12 -0.88
N GLU A 237 -39.07 22.24 -0.20
CA GLU A 237 -40.37 22.52 0.46
C GLU A 237 -41.57 22.56 -0.50
N ASN A 238 -41.36 22.89 -1.78
CA ASN A 238 -42.39 22.91 -2.81
C ASN A 238 -42.73 21.50 -3.36
N VAL A 239 -42.03 20.45 -2.93
CA VAL A 239 -42.24 19.07 -3.33
C VAL A 239 -42.86 18.29 -2.18
N THR A 240 -44.08 17.80 -2.39
CA THR A 240 -44.71 16.87 -1.45
C THR A 240 -44.32 15.44 -1.79
N SER A 241 -43.86 14.68 -0.79
CA SER A 241 -43.50 13.28 -0.92
C SER A 241 -44.37 12.36 -0.08
N ALA A 242 -44.62 11.14 -0.55
CA ALA A 242 -45.26 10.08 0.22
C ALA A 242 -44.85 8.71 -0.30
N LEU A 243 -44.58 7.75 0.58
CA LEU A 243 -44.44 6.34 0.22
C LEU A 243 -45.82 5.73 0.02
N VAL A 244 -46.03 5.15 -1.16
CA VAL A 244 -47.29 4.49 -1.52
C VAL A 244 -47.01 3.09 -2.05
N GLN A 245 -48.00 2.20 -1.95
CA GLN A 245 -47.92 0.87 -2.54
C GLN A 245 -48.87 0.77 -3.72
N VAL A 246 -48.37 0.33 -4.87
CA VAL A 246 -49.17 0.08 -6.09
C VAL A 246 -48.82 -1.31 -6.61
N ASP A 247 -49.84 -2.16 -6.77
CA ASP A 247 -49.69 -3.55 -7.22
C ASP A 247 -48.60 -4.34 -6.46
N GLY A 248 -48.56 -4.16 -5.14
CA GLY A 248 -47.60 -4.81 -4.24
C GLY A 248 -46.19 -4.19 -4.22
N ARG A 249 -45.88 -3.21 -5.07
CA ARG A 249 -44.58 -2.52 -5.11
C ARG A 249 -44.64 -1.18 -4.39
N HIS A 250 -43.54 -0.82 -3.73
CA HIS A 250 -43.41 0.47 -3.07
C HIS A 250 -42.89 1.54 -4.03
N TYR A 251 -43.55 2.69 -4.04
CA TYR A 251 -43.18 3.86 -4.81
C TYR A 251 -43.08 5.07 -3.91
N LEU A 252 -42.10 5.93 -4.21
CA LEU A 252 -42.09 7.31 -3.80
C LEU A 252 -43.02 8.10 -4.74
N ARG A 253 -44.13 8.60 -4.19
CA ARG A 253 -44.97 9.60 -4.85
C ARG A 253 -44.41 10.99 -4.61
N LEU A 254 -44.11 11.70 -5.69
CA LEU A 254 -43.72 13.11 -5.67
C LEU A 254 -44.77 13.95 -6.37
N THR A 255 -45.21 15.02 -5.73
CA THR A 255 -46.10 16.01 -6.35
C THR A 255 -45.58 17.42 -6.12
N ALA A 256 -45.59 18.24 -7.17
CA ALA A 256 -45.18 19.64 -7.10
C ALA A 256 -46.03 20.49 -8.05
N PRO A 257 -46.40 21.74 -7.66
CA PRO A 257 -47.10 22.65 -8.56
C PRO A 257 -46.30 22.96 -9.82
N SER A 258 -44.98 23.13 -9.67
CA SER A 258 -44.04 23.34 -10.77
C SER A 258 -42.63 22.87 -10.40
N MET A 259 -41.80 22.62 -11.42
CA MET A 259 -40.36 22.41 -11.29
C MET A 259 -39.63 23.24 -12.34
N ASP A 260 -38.64 24.01 -11.92
CA ASP A 260 -37.91 24.92 -12.80
C ASP A 260 -36.88 24.19 -13.67
N ALA A 261 -36.57 24.78 -14.83
CA ALA A 261 -35.56 24.24 -15.73
C ALA A 261 -34.16 24.33 -15.12
N GLY A 262 -33.42 23.22 -15.16
CA GLY A 262 -32.03 23.17 -14.69
C GLY A 262 -31.87 23.06 -13.18
N GLU A 263 -32.96 23.06 -12.39
CA GLU A 263 -32.92 22.69 -10.98
C GLU A 263 -33.02 21.17 -10.86
N GLU A 264 -32.03 20.56 -10.22
CA GLU A 264 -32.00 19.12 -9.96
C GLU A 264 -32.65 18.82 -8.62
N ILE A 265 -33.72 18.03 -8.64
CA ILE A 265 -34.22 17.41 -7.41
C ILE A 265 -33.37 16.17 -7.17
N SER A 266 -32.59 16.19 -6.09
CA SER A 266 -31.74 15.07 -5.72
C SER A 266 -32.02 14.60 -4.29
N VAL A 267 -31.98 13.29 -4.09
CA VAL A 267 -31.91 12.67 -2.77
C VAL A 267 -30.64 11.85 -2.76
N SER A 268 -29.68 12.23 -1.92
CA SER A 268 -28.44 11.49 -1.74
C SER A 268 -28.33 11.02 -0.29
N TYR A 269 -28.06 9.72 -0.13
CA TYR A 269 -27.89 9.07 1.15
C TYR A 269 -26.65 8.20 1.13
N HIS A 270 -25.82 8.37 2.16
CA HIS A 270 -24.64 7.56 2.38
C HIS A 270 -24.64 7.07 3.83
N ASN A 271 -24.61 5.76 4.02
CA ASN A 271 -24.39 5.14 5.32
C ASN A 271 -23.06 4.43 5.31
N TYR A 272 -22.14 4.92 6.14
CA TYR A 272 -20.80 4.36 6.26
C TYR A 272 -20.64 3.73 7.65
N THR A 273 -20.34 2.44 7.68
CA THR A 273 -20.07 1.71 8.92
C THR A 273 -18.63 1.18 8.90
N SER A 274 -17.81 1.65 9.85
CA SER A 274 -16.49 1.05 10.09
C SER A 274 -16.67 -0.20 10.94
N LEU A 275 -16.22 -1.33 10.42
CA LEU A 275 -16.11 -2.56 11.18
C LEU A 275 -14.73 -2.56 11.86
N SER A 276 -14.62 -3.21 13.03
CA SER A 276 -13.48 -3.01 13.94
C SER A 276 -12.11 -3.24 13.29
N ARG A 277 -11.04 -2.61 13.81
CA ARG A 277 -9.67 -2.70 13.27
C ARG A 277 -9.04 -4.10 13.32
N LYS A 278 -9.62 -5.03 14.09
CA LYS A 278 -9.16 -6.42 14.14
C LYS A 278 -10.23 -7.27 13.49
N PHE A 279 -9.91 -7.81 12.32
CA PHE A 279 -10.77 -8.77 11.65
C PHE A 279 -10.91 -10.03 12.50
N GLY A 280 -12.14 -10.52 12.60
CA GLY A 280 -12.52 -11.77 13.24
C GLY A 280 -13.78 -12.35 12.56
N PRO A 281 -14.03 -13.66 12.68
CA PRO A 281 -15.17 -14.33 12.02
C PRO A 281 -16.52 -13.72 12.40
N GLU A 282 -16.65 -13.11 13.57
CA GLU A 282 -17.84 -12.41 14.05
C GLU A 282 -18.22 -11.16 13.22
N VAL A 283 -17.30 -10.65 12.41
CA VAL A 283 -17.53 -9.49 11.54
C VAL A 283 -18.16 -9.90 10.21
N VAL A 284 -17.97 -11.15 9.77
CA VAL A 284 -18.46 -11.63 8.46
C VAL A 284 -19.98 -11.47 8.29
N PRO A 285 -20.83 -11.80 9.28
CA PRO A 285 -22.28 -11.60 9.15
C PRO A 285 -22.73 -10.12 9.11
N GLN A 286 -21.83 -9.17 9.40
CA GLN A 286 -22.12 -7.73 9.36
C GLN A 286 -21.79 -7.10 8.00
N LEU A 287 -21.24 -7.90 7.07
CA LEU A 287 -20.93 -7.47 5.72
C LEU A 287 -22.16 -7.48 4.84
N ILE A 288 -22.11 -6.62 3.82
CA ILE A 288 -23.12 -6.57 2.77
C ILE A 288 -22.99 -7.82 1.91
N ASP A 289 -24.08 -8.54 1.66
CA ASP A 289 -24.13 -9.68 0.74
C ASP A 289 -24.09 -9.20 -0.72
N THR A 290 -22.90 -8.78 -1.12
CA THR A 290 -22.62 -8.28 -2.48
C THR A 290 -22.63 -9.39 -3.52
N LEU A 291 -22.60 -10.67 -3.12
CA LEU A 291 -22.60 -11.82 -4.02
C LEU A 291 -24.02 -12.29 -4.32
N HIS A 292 -24.91 -12.30 -3.32
CA HIS A 292 -26.31 -12.72 -3.44
C HIS A 292 -27.27 -11.66 -2.88
N PRO A 293 -27.34 -10.46 -3.48
CA PRO A 293 -28.14 -9.36 -2.93
C PRO A 293 -29.66 -9.54 -3.07
N PHE A 294 -30.14 -10.50 -3.87
CA PHE A 294 -31.57 -10.78 -3.97
C PHE A 294 -32.11 -11.32 -2.64
N ASP A 295 -33.23 -10.77 -2.18
CA ASP A 295 -33.86 -11.03 -0.87
C ASP A 295 -33.01 -10.69 0.37
N ASN A 296 -31.68 -10.63 0.24
CA ASN A 296 -30.75 -10.31 1.32
C ASN A 296 -30.46 -8.80 1.43
N GLU A 297 -30.55 -8.06 0.32
CA GLU A 297 -30.14 -6.66 0.24
C GLU A 297 -31.21 -5.77 -0.42
N SER A 298 -31.03 -4.45 -0.29
CA SER A 298 -31.95 -3.48 -0.86
C SER A 298 -31.80 -3.35 -2.39
N LEU A 299 -32.90 -3.51 -3.12
CA LEU A 299 -33.01 -3.47 -4.59
C LEU A 299 -34.31 -2.76 -5.03
N PHE A 300 -34.40 -2.30 -6.28
CA PHE A 300 -35.64 -1.74 -6.85
C PHE A 300 -36.59 -2.81 -7.37
N ALA A 301 -36.05 -3.97 -7.78
CA ALA A 301 -36.82 -5.09 -8.30
C ALA A 301 -36.36 -6.42 -7.67
N PRO A 302 -36.59 -6.65 -6.36
CA PRO A 302 -36.03 -7.79 -5.63
C PRO A 302 -36.53 -9.16 -6.14
N THR A 303 -37.67 -9.21 -6.82
CA THR A 303 -38.34 -10.47 -7.25
C THR A 303 -38.14 -10.84 -8.71
N GLN A 304 -37.50 -9.98 -9.52
CA GLN A 304 -37.15 -10.31 -10.91
C GLN A 304 -35.73 -10.90 -10.94
N GLY A 305 -35.60 -12.19 -10.67
CA GLY A 305 -34.34 -12.92 -10.91
C GLY A 305 -33.95 -12.88 -12.40
N PRO A 306 -32.67 -13.10 -12.75
CA PRO A 306 -32.16 -12.73 -14.08
C PRO A 306 -32.68 -13.67 -15.20
N PRO A 307 -33.29 -13.15 -16.28
CA PRO A 307 -33.62 -13.97 -17.45
C PRO A 307 -32.43 -14.16 -18.42
N GLY A 308 -31.26 -13.58 -18.13
CA GLY A 308 -30.09 -13.58 -19.02
C GLY A 308 -28.84 -13.00 -18.35
N GLU A 309 -28.22 -13.77 -17.47
CA GLU A 309 -27.02 -13.39 -16.73
C GLU A 309 -25.79 -13.25 -17.64
N VAL A 310 -25.09 -12.12 -17.53
CA VAL A 310 -23.75 -11.95 -18.10
C VAL A 310 -22.74 -12.02 -16.97
N LYS A 311 -21.80 -12.97 -17.03
CA LYS A 311 -20.70 -13.03 -16.07
C LYS A 311 -19.87 -11.76 -16.14
N THR A 312 -19.67 -11.09 -15.00
CA THR A 312 -18.78 -9.94 -14.91
C THR A 312 -17.33 -10.39 -15.09
N ARG A 313 -16.48 -9.54 -15.66
CA ARG A 313 -15.04 -9.83 -15.81
C ARG A 313 -14.35 -9.59 -14.46
N GLY A 314 -13.77 -10.62 -13.86
CA GLY A 314 -13.02 -10.51 -12.60
C GLY A 314 -12.45 -11.87 -12.14
N ASN A 315 -11.63 -11.86 -11.09
CA ASN A 315 -11.08 -13.09 -10.49
C ASN A 315 -12.18 -14.00 -9.93
N ASN A 316 -13.30 -13.42 -9.48
CA ASN A 316 -14.52 -14.13 -9.10
C ASN A 316 -15.65 -13.60 -9.99
N PRO A 317 -16.26 -14.43 -10.86
CA PRO A 317 -17.27 -13.94 -11.79
C PRO A 317 -18.57 -13.64 -11.04
N GLY A 318 -18.89 -12.35 -10.88
CA GLY A 318 -20.23 -11.91 -10.54
C GLY A 318 -21.17 -11.98 -11.75
N PHE A 319 -22.34 -11.37 -11.65
CA PHE A 319 -23.32 -11.33 -12.73
C PHE A 319 -23.92 -9.93 -12.90
N SER A 320 -24.36 -9.64 -14.11
CA SER A 320 -25.17 -8.47 -14.42
C SER A 320 -26.32 -8.85 -15.34
N TYR A 321 -27.47 -8.21 -15.14
CA TYR A 321 -28.62 -8.34 -16.02
C TYR A 321 -29.38 -7.01 -16.12
N SER A 322 -30.12 -6.87 -17.21
CA SER A 322 -30.99 -5.73 -17.46
C SER A 322 -32.45 -6.13 -17.27
N TYR A 323 -33.24 -5.19 -16.79
CA TYR A 323 -34.69 -5.35 -16.59
C TYR A 323 -35.40 -4.05 -16.92
N THR A 324 -36.73 -4.07 -16.89
CA THR A 324 -37.54 -2.86 -17.01
C THR A 324 -38.40 -2.69 -15.77
N ILE A 325 -38.51 -1.47 -15.28
CA ILE A 325 -39.30 -1.17 -14.08
C ILE A 325 -40.32 -0.06 -14.36
N PRO A 326 -41.58 -0.25 -13.96
CA PRO A 326 -42.62 0.77 -14.15
C PRO A 326 -42.33 2.05 -13.36
N VAL A 327 -42.57 3.19 -14.00
CA VAL A 327 -42.53 4.54 -13.43
C VAL A 327 -43.78 5.27 -13.92
N TYR A 328 -44.53 5.90 -13.01
CA TYR A 328 -45.64 6.76 -13.40
C TYR A 328 -45.15 8.19 -13.54
N ALA A 329 -45.55 8.87 -14.61
CA ALA A 329 -45.26 10.28 -14.82
C ALA A 329 -46.47 11.03 -15.36
N HIS A 330 -46.72 12.20 -14.78
CA HIS A 330 -47.64 13.20 -15.29
C HIS A 330 -47.05 14.58 -15.05
N TYR A 331 -46.98 15.41 -16.10
CA TYR A 331 -46.64 16.82 -16.01
C TYR A 331 -47.05 17.53 -17.30
N GLU A 332 -47.20 18.84 -17.24
CA GLU A 332 -47.58 19.72 -18.35
C GLU A 332 -46.42 20.66 -18.74
N ASN A 333 -46.47 21.21 -19.96
CA ASN A 333 -45.54 22.23 -20.49
C ASN A 333 -44.08 21.78 -20.65
N GLY A 334 -43.79 20.50 -20.42
CA GLY A 334 -42.45 19.93 -20.46
C GLY A 334 -42.07 19.30 -21.78
N THR A 335 -40.79 19.44 -22.16
CA THR A 335 -40.25 18.77 -23.35
C THR A 335 -39.37 17.58 -23.03
N ARG A 336 -38.70 17.60 -21.87
CA ARG A 336 -37.80 16.52 -21.44
C ARG A 336 -37.57 16.50 -19.93
N VAL A 337 -37.79 15.34 -19.34
CA VAL A 337 -37.47 15.01 -17.94
C VAL A 337 -36.58 13.77 -17.91
N GLU A 338 -35.54 13.80 -17.08
CA GLU A 338 -34.60 12.71 -16.89
C GLU A 338 -34.65 12.27 -15.43
N ILE A 339 -34.87 10.97 -15.21
CA ILE A 339 -35.00 10.37 -13.89
C ILE A 339 -33.97 9.24 -13.78
N ALA A 340 -33.14 9.31 -12.75
CA ALA A 340 -32.15 8.29 -12.45
C ALA A 340 -32.22 7.93 -10.98
N SER A 341 -32.15 6.66 -10.64
CA SER A 341 -31.91 6.24 -9.27
C SER A 341 -30.95 5.06 -9.22
N GLU A 342 -30.10 5.05 -8.21
CA GLU A 342 -29.09 4.03 -7.97
C GLU A 342 -29.04 3.68 -6.49
N ILE A 343 -28.94 2.38 -6.20
CA ILE A 343 -28.59 1.86 -4.89
C ILE A 343 -27.33 1.01 -5.03
N LYS A 344 -26.44 1.14 -4.06
CA LYS A 344 -25.14 0.47 -4.08
C LYS A 344 -24.74 0.03 -2.68
N GLY A 345 -24.34 -1.22 -2.56
CA GLY A 345 -23.69 -1.76 -1.36
C GLY A 345 -22.24 -2.08 -1.65
N VAL A 346 -21.32 -1.61 -0.80
CA VAL A 346 -19.87 -1.81 -0.94
C VAL A 346 -19.27 -2.31 0.36
N ASN A 347 -18.51 -3.40 0.31
CA ASN A 347 -17.54 -3.71 1.35
C ASN A 347 -16.15 -3.26 0.89
N SER A 348 -15.40 -2.59 1.77
CA SER A 348 -14.04 -2.11 1.48
C SER A 348 -13.09 -2.46 2.61
N TRP A 349 -11.91 -2.93 2.26
CA TRP A 349 -10.89 -3.31 3.22
C TRP A 349 -9.47 -3.06 2.72
N SER A 350 -8.54 -3.05 3.68
CA SER A 350 -7.11 -2.97 3.42
C SER A 350 -6.45 -4.28 3.83
N GLU A 351 -5.71 -4.90 2.92
CA GLU A 351 -4.86 -6.07 3.16
C GLU A 351 -3.42 -5.76 2.72
N PHE A 352 -2.44 -6.48 3.27
CA PHE A 352 -1.01 -6.28 2.99
C PHE A 352 -0.52 -4.85 3.31
N PHE A 353 0.53 -4.39 2.62
CA PHE A 353 1.06 -3.01 2.66
C PHE A 353 0.08 -2.00 2.04
N ASP A 354 -1.12 -1.88 2.61
CA ASP A 354 -2.18 -0.94 2.22
C ASP A 354 -2.81 -1.15 0.83
N ALA A 355 -2.93 -2.41 0.39
CA ALA A 355 -3.69 -2.71 -0.81
C ALA A 355 -5.19 -2.55 -0.53
N TRP A 356 -5.79 -1.52 -1.12
CA TRP A 356 -7.22 -1.26 -1.04
C TRP A 356 -8.00 -2.22 -1.93
N MET A 357 -8.89 -2.97 -1.30
CA MET A 357 -9.75 -3.96 -1.93
C MET A 357 -11.20 -3.61 -1.65
N ASN A 358 -12.07 -3.99 -2.58
CA ASN A 358 -13.51 -3.84 -2.41
C ASN A 358 -14.27 -4.91 -3.20
N ASN A 359 -15.49 -5.14 -2.75
CA ASN A 359 -16.54 -5.75 -3.55
C ASN A 359 -17.84 -4.97 -3.37
N GLN A 360 -18.73 -5.14 -4.34
CA GLN A 360 -19.97 -4.37 -4.39
C GLN A 360 -21.06 -5.07 -5.20
N TYR A 361 -22.29 -4.69 -4.89
CA TYR A 361 -23.44 -4.81 -5.78
C TYR A 361 -23.99 -3.41 -6.08
N SER A 362 -24.70 -3.28 -7.19
CA SER A 362 -25.42 -2.05 -7.56
C SER A 362 -26.68 -2.39 -8.32
N ASP A 363 -27.76 -1.66 -8.04
CA ASP A 363 -28.99 -1.70 -8.81
C ASP A 363 -29.39 -0.28 -9.18
N ARG A 364 -29.69 -0.03 -10.45
CA ARG A 364 -30.00 1.31 -10.95
C ARG A 364 -31.04 1.26 -12.04
N TYR A 365 -31.84 2.31 -12.15
CA TYR A 365 -32.70 2.53 -13.29
C TYR A 365 -32.57 3.95 -13.83
N HIS A 366 -32.83 4.09 -15.13
CA HIS A 366 -32.78 5.36 -15.84
C HIS A 366 -33.95 5.47 -16.81
N LEU A 367 -34.54 6.66 -16.87
CA LEU A 367 -35.66 6.96 -17.74
C LEU A 367 -35.53 8.38 -18.29
N VAL A 368 -35.63 8.50 -19.61
CA VAL A 368 -35.74 9.79 -20.30
C VAL A 368 -37.14 9.91 -20.87
N ILE A 369 -37.88 10.91 -20.40
CA ILE A 369 -39.22 11.24 -20.86
C ILE A 369 -39.12 12.35 -21.89
N SER A 370 -39.84 12.23 -23.00
CA SER A 370 -39.95 13.27 -24.03
C SER A 370 -41.41 13.65 -24.24
N GLY A 371 -41.70 14.94 -24.31
CA GLY A 371 -43.06 15.48 -24.39
C GLY A 371 -43.78 15.52 -23.04
N GLU A 372 -45.11 15.49 -23.07
CA GLU A 372 -46.02 15.58 -21.92
C GLU A 372 -46.61 14.20 -21.61
N PRO A 373 -46.06 13.45 -20.64
CA PRO A 373 -46.53 12.12 -20.31
C PRO A 373 -47.83 12.18 -19.51
N GLU A 374 -48.69 11.19 -19.71
CA GLU A 374 -49.79 10.88 -18.81
C GLU A 374 -49.90 9.36 -18.68
N GLY A 375 -49.32 8.80 -17.61
CA GLY A 375 -49.49 7.39 -17.27
C GLY A 375 -48.21 6.64 -16.90
N TRP A 376 -48.31 5.31 -16.98
CA TRP A 376 -47.23 4.37 -16.69
C TRP A 376 -46.28 4.22 -17.87
N MET A 377 -44.99 4.23 -17.57
CA MET A 377 -43.89 4.06 -18.50
C MET A 377 -42.88 3.09 -17.91
N TYR A 378 -41.91 2.64 -18.71
CA TYR A 378 -40.90 1.68 -18.26
C TYR A 378 -39.50 2.29 -18.31
N ALA A 379 -38.84 2.37 -17.15
CA ALA A 379 -37.44 2.72 -17.03
C ALA A 379 -36.55 1.52 -17.34
N GLY A 380 -35.38 1.78 -17.94
CA GLY A 380 -34.35 0.76 -18.16
C GLY A 380 -33.54 0.55 -16.88
N GLY A 381 -33.60 -0.66 -16.34
CA GLY A 381 -32.89 -1.09 -15.13
C GLY A 381 -31.64 -1.91 -15.45
N THR A 382 -30.64 -1.82 -14.59
CA THR A 382 -29.46 -2.70 -14.61
C THR A 382 -29.04 -3.03 -13.19
N MET A 383 -28.95 -4.32 -12.91
CA MET A 383 -28.43 -4.84 -11.65
C MET A 383 -27.09 -5.53 -11.91
N THR A 384 -26.14 -5.31 -11.00
CA THR A 384 -24.82 -5.95 -10.98
C THR A 384 -24.55 -6.45 -9.58
N ALA A 385 -24.17 -7.72 -9.44
CA ALA A 385 -23.72 -8.32 -8.20
C ALA A 385 -22.39 -9.04 -8.42
N GLY A 386 -21.70 -9.36 -7.33
CA GLY A 386 -20.45 -10.11 -7.42
C GLY A 386 -19.29 -9.30 -8.01
N SER A 387 -19.37 -7.96 -8.06
CA SER A 387 -18.29 -7.14 -8.63
C SER A 387 -17.18 -6.93 -7.61
N GLY A 388 -15.92 -7.01 -8.04
CA GLY A 388 -14.74 -6.77 -7.20
C GLY A 388 -13.99 -8.05 -6.81
N ILE A 389 -13.29 -7.99 -5.67
CA ILE A 389 -12.48 -9.10 -5.15
C ILE A 389 -13.30 -9.84 -4.07
N TYR A 390 -13.23 -11.16 -4.00
CA TYR A 390 -13.80 -11.91 -2.88
C TYR A 390 -12.73 -12.81 -2.28
N ARG A 391 -12.75 -12.92 -0.96
CA ARG A 391 -11.88 -13.82 -0.19
C ARG A 391 -12.64 -15.07 0.24
N GLU A 392 -11.92 -16.15 0.53
CA GLU A 392 -12.52 -17.42 0.95
C GLU A 392 -13.48 -17.26 2.13
N TRP A 393 -13.17 -16.36 3.08
CA TRP A 393 -14.04 -16.07 4.23
C TRP A 393 -15.36 -15.35 3.87
N GLN A 394 -15.54 -14.89 2.64
CA GLN A 394 -16.78 -14.27 2.13
C GLN A 394 -17.63 -15.21 1.28
N VAL A 395 -17.02 -16.23 0.67
CA VAL A 395 -17.69 -17.10 -0.32
C VAL A 395 -18.21 -18.38 0.36
N GLY A 396 -17.90 -18.59 1.64
CA GLY A 396 -18.07 -19.88 2.31
C GLY A 396 -17.01 -20.87 1.84
N SER A 397 -16.83 -21.98 2.58
CA SER A 397 -15.98 -23.07 2.11
C SER A 397 -16.44 -23.47 0.71
N LEU A 398 -15.52 -23.47 -0.26
CA LEU A 398 -15.75 -24.12 -1.55
C LEU A 398 -16.37 -25.50 -1.26
N PRO A 399 -17.47 -25.91 -1.92
CA PRO A 399 -17.87 -27.31 -1.84
C PRO A 399 -16.64 -28.13 -2.20
N ALA A 400 -16.33 -29.11 -1.35
CA ALA A 400 -15.25 -30.05 -1.61
C ALA A 400 -15.38 -30.50 -3.06
N GLU A 401 -14.32 -30.32 -3.85
CA GLU A 401 -14.30 -30.88 -5.20
C GLU A 401 -14.57 -32.38 -5.06
N ASP A 402 -15.76 -32.79 -5.49
CA ASP A 402 -16.15 -34.19 -5.58
C ASP A 402 -15.28 -34.84 -6.68
N VAL A 403 -14.44 -35.76 -6.23
CA VAL A 403 -13.80 -36.92 -6.91
C VAL A 403 -12.59 -36.67 -7.81
#